data_AF-A0A5B7VXE5-F1
#
_entry.id   AF-A0A5B7VXE5-F1
#
_cell.length_a   1.000
_cell.length_b   1.000
_cell.length_c   1.000
_cell.angle_alpha   90.00
_cell.angle_beta   90.00
_cell.angle_gamma   90.00
#
_symmetry.space_group_name_H-M   'P 1'
#
loop_
_entity.id
_entity.type
_entity.pdbx_description
1 polymer ?
#
loop_
_entity_poly.entity_id
_entity_poly.type
_entity_poly.pdbx_seq_one_letter_code
_entity_poly.pdbx_strand_id
1 'polypeptide(L)'
;MYVDLGEVTEENRTTIRETSAEQLIATAQRILQPYTLEVKNVAWFSVYEVGQRLTDRFDDSVDAAGNDREPRIFIAGDACHTHSAKAGQGMNVSMQDAFNLGWKMAAVLEGRSPSSLLASYSQERQPVAQELIGFDKEWSAMIGARPKDPLNPAAGGVDPTELQAYFVQAGKYTAGVATRYRPSPLTWTAPPLPNWWRAWCATVWWRGSATCRTSAARRCP
;
A
#
# COMPACT_ATOMS: atom_id res chain seq x y z
N MET A 1 -8.95 17.20 3.78
CA MET A 1 -8.83 17.19 5.25
C MET A 1 -9.53 15.95 5.76
N TYR A 2 -8.93 15.21 6.69
CA TYR A 2 -9.60 14.10 7.37
C TYR A 2 -10.08 14.59 8.74
N VAL A 3 -11.35 14.31 9.05
CA VAL A 3 -11.97 14.65 10.33
C VAL A 3 -12.43 13.35 10.95
N ASP A 4 -11.95 13.05 12.15
CA ASP A 4 -12.39 11.87 12.89
C ASP A 4 -13.80 12.09 13.43
N LEU A 5 -14.72 11.20 13.07
CA LEU A 5 -16.13 11.22 13.50
C LEU A 5 -16.38 10.29 14.71
N GLY A 6 -15.35 9.63 15.22
CA GLY A 6 -15.43 8.70 16.34
C GLY A 6 -15.72 7.26 15.93
N GLU A 7 -16.07 6.44 16.92
CA GLU A 7 -16.32 5.02 16.72
C GLU A 7 -17.69 4.75 16.09
N VAL A 8 -17.68 3.86 15.08
CA VAL A 8 -18.89 3.39 14.40
C VAL A 8 -19.43 2.15 15.12
N THR A 9 -20.68 2.25 15.57
CA THR A 9 -21.47 1.17 16.18
C THR A 9 -22.69 0.88 15.28
N GLU A 10 -23.31 -0.28 15.43
CA GLU A 10 -24.53 -0.60 14.66
C GLU A 10 -25.65 0.44 14.86
N GLU A 11 -25.74 1.03 16.05
CA GLU A 11 -26.76 2.03 16.41
C GLU A 11 -26.51 3.40 15.77
N ASN A 12 -25.23 3.81 15.62
CA ASN A 12 -24.88 5.13 15.11
C ASN A 12 -24.41 5.14 13.64
N ARG A 13 -24.21 3.97 13.01
CA ARG A 13 -23.62 3.84 11.67
C ARG A 13 -24.38 4.66 10.62
N THR A 14 -25.71 4.58 10.62
CA THR A 14 -26.55 5.34 9.67
C THR A 14 -26.36 6.85 9.88
N THR A 15 -26.45 7.30 11.13
CA THR A 15 -26.27 8.71 11.48
C THR A 15 -24.89 9.23 11.09
N ILE A 16 -23.83 8.45 11.30
CA ILE A 16 -22.46 8.83 10.89
C ILE A 16 -22.36 8.96 9.37
N ARG A 17 -22.96 8.05 8.60
CA ARG A 17 -22.96 8.10 7.13
C ARG A 17 -23.70 9.30 6.56
N GLU A 18 -24.70 9.80 7.28
CA GLU A 18 -25.49 10.98 6.91
C GLU A 18 -24.83 12.31 7.32
N THR A 19 -23.62 12.27 7.91
CA THR A 19 -22.91 13.48 8.33
C THR A 19 -22.70 14.43 7.15
N SER A 20 -23.20 15.66 7.29
CA SER A 20 -23.09 16.69 6.26
C SER A 20 -21.71 17.36 6.23
N ALA A 21 -21.40 18.04 5.14
CA ALA A 21 -20.17 18.82 5.02
C ALA A 21 -20.08 19.92 6.11
N GLU A 22 -21.21 20.54 6.47
CA GLU A 22 -21.29 21.59 7.49
C GLU A 22 -20.92 21.05 8.87
N GLN A 23 -21.40 19.84 9.21
CA GLN A 23 -21.07 19.18 10.47
C GLN A 23 -19.57 18.80 10.55
N LEU A 24 -18.98 18.38 9.42
CA LEU A 24 -17.54 18.13 9.31
C LEU A 24 -16.73 19.42 9.49
N ILE A 25 -17.14 20.52 8.86
CA ILE A 25 -16.49 21.83 8.97
C ILE A 25 -16.54 22.32 10.43
N ALA A 26 -17.70 22.23 11.09
CA ALA A 26 -17.85 22.62 12.49
C ALA A 26 -16.94 21.80 13.42
N THR A 27 -16.76 20.51 13.13
CA THR A 27 -15.84 19.65 13.90
C THR A 27 -14.39 20.03 13.66
N ALA A 28 -13.99 20.29 12.41
CA ALA A 28 -12.65 20.76 12.08
C ALA A 28 -12.31 22.10 12.74
N GLN A 29 -13.24 23.06 12.74
CA GLN A 29 -13.09 24.36 13.41
C GLN A 29 -12.86 24.23 14.92
N ARG A 30 -13.47 23.21 15.55
CA ARG A 30 -13.26 22.90 16.97
C ARG A 30 -11.87 22.30 17.22
N ILE A 31 -11.45 21.38 16.35
CA ILE A 31 -10.12 20.73 16.43
C ILE A 31 -9.00 21.75 16.22
N LEU A 32 -9.18 22.72 15.32
CA LEU A 32 -8.16 23.70 14.96
C LEU A 32 -8.01 24.88 15.92
N GLN A 33 -8.81 24.97 16.99
CA GLN A 33 -8.68 26.06 17.96
C GLN A 33 -7.23 26.17 18.51
N PRO A 34 -6.68 27.39 18.66
CA PRO A 34 -7.32 28.70 18.48
C PRO A 34 -7.26 29.26 17.04
N TYR A 35 -6.80 28.48 16.07
CA TYR A 35 -6.74 28.90 14.66
C TYR A 35 -8.13 28.93 14.02
N THR A 36 -8.28 29.75 12.98
CA THR A 36 -9.53 29.91 12.24
C THR A 36 -9.51 29.12 10.94
N LEU A 37 -10.64 28.50 10.60
CA LEU A 37 -10.88 27.81 9.34
C LEU A 37 -12.16 28.35 8.68
N GLU A 38 -12.00 29.05 7.55
CA GLU A 38 -13.11 29.55 6.74
C GLU A 38 -13.12 28.82 5.39
N VAL A 39 -14.05 27.88 5.23
CA VAL A 39 -14.18 27.09 3.99
C VAL A 39 -14.93 27.89 2.93
N LYS A 40 -14.25 28.21 1.83
CA LYS A 40 -14.82 29.00 0.72
C LYS A 40 -15.63 28.16 -0.26
N ASN A 41 -15.20 26.92 -0.51
CA ASN A 41 -15.85 25.99 -1.43
C ASN A 41 -15.55 24.55 -1.02
N VAL A 42 -16.54 23.66 -1.15
CA VAL A 42 -16.39 22.21 -0.99
C VAL A 42 -16.57 21.58 -2.36
N ALA A 43 -15.46 21.26 -3.03
CA ALA A 43 -15.50 20.58 -4.32
C ALA A 43 -15.98 19.12 -4.19
N TRP A 44 -15.64 18.46 -3.07
CA TRP A 44 -16.05 17.10 -2.77
C TRP A 44 -15.91 16.81 -1.27
N PHE A 45 -16.79 15.98 -0.73
CA PHE A 45 -16.65 15.36 0.59
C PHE A 45 -17.29 13.97 0.56
N SER A 46 -16.88 13.12 1.50
CA SER A 46 -17.47 11.80 1.71
C SER A 46 -17.22 11.33 3.14
N VAL A 47 -18.05 10.41 3.61
CA VAL A 47 -17.85 9.69 4.87
C VAL A 47 -17.23 8.34 4.56
N TYR A 48 -15.98 8.16 4.99
CA TYR A 48 -15.26 6.91 4.81
C TYR A 48 -15.33 6.06 6.08
N GLU A 49 -16.11 4.98 6.05
CA GLU A 49 -16.15 4.00 7.12
C GLU A 49 -14.95 3.04 6.98
N VAL A 50 -14.05 3.07 7.96
CA VAL A 50 -12.85 2.24 7.94
C VAL A 50 -13.22 0.80 8.24
N GLY A 51 -12.98 -0.09 7.28
CA GLY A 51 -13.01 -1.53 7.49
C GLY A 51 -11.73 -2.15 6.93
N GLN A 52 -11.02 -2.90 7.77
CA GLN A 52 -9.85 -3.67 7.34
C GLN A 52 -10.29 -5.08 6.98
N ARG A 53 -10.16 -5.47 5.71
CA ARG A 53 -10.52 -6.82 5.24
C ARG A 53 -9.42 -7.33 4.33
N LEU A 54 -9.22 -8.65 4.35
CA LEU A 54 -8.26 -9.35 3.51
C LEU A 54 -8.87 -10.67 3.06
N THR A 55 -8.69 -11.03 1.80
CA THR A 55 -8.99 -12.38 1.33
C THR A 55 -7.82 -13.32 1.63
N ASP A 56 -8.12 -14.59 1.90
CA ASP A 56 -7.08 -15.59 2.18
C ASP A 56 -6.13 -15.79 0.99
N ARG A 57 -6.64 -15.59 -0.23
CA ARG A 57 -5.90 -15.73 -1.49
C ARG A 57 -6.37 -14.69 -2.52
N PHE A 58 -5.48 -14.37 -3.46
CA PHE A 58 -5.74 -13.40 -4.53
C PHE A 58 -6.00 -14.08 -5.88
N ASP A 59 -6.13 -15.41 -5.88
CA ASP A 59 -6.43 -16.22 -7.04
C ASP A 59 -7.29 -17.44 -6.66
N ASP A 60 -7.68 -18.21 -7.68
CA ASP A 60 -8.48 -19.43 -7.57
C ASP A 60 -7.63 -20.71 -7.69
N SER A 61 -6.37 -20.69 -7.28
CA SER A 61 -5.50 -21.88 -7.37
C SER A 61 -5.81 -22.99 -6.36
N VAL A 62 -6.87 -22.84 -5.56
CA VAL A 62 -7.43 -23.90 -4.72
C VAL A 62 -8.90 -24.03 -5.10
N ASP A 63 -9.33 -25.22 -5.49
CA ASP A 63 -10.72 -25.48 -5.86
C ASP A 63 -11.65 -25.60 -4.64
N ALA A 64 -12.96 -25.74 -4.89
CA ALA A 64 -13.96 -25.87 -3.83
C ALA A 64 -13.79 -27.14 -2.96
N ALA A 65 -13.03 -28.13 -3.44
CA ALA A 65 -12.70 -29.35 -2.71
C ALA A 65 -11.35 -29.26 -1.96
N GLY A 66 -10.65 -28.12 -2.04
CA GLY A 66 -9.37 -27.89 -1.37
C GLY A 66 -8.15 -28.39 -2.14
N ASN A 67 -8.29 -28.78 -3.41
CA ASN A 67 -7.17 -29.25 -4.22
C ASN A 67 -6.47 -28.11 -4.94
N ASP A 68 -5.14 -28.21 -5.06
CA ASP A 68 -4.35 -27.28 -5.85
C ASP A 68 -4.71 -27.39 -7.34
N ARG A 69 -4.91 -26.24 -7.97
CA ARG A 69 -5.11 -26.10 -9.41
C ARG A 69 -4.32 -24.91 -9.94
N GLU A 70 -4.14 -24.89 -11.24
CA GLU A 70 -3.53 -23.74 -11.90
C GLU A 70 -4.46 -22.52 -11.86
N PRO A 71 -4.00 -21.34 -11.42
CA PRO A 71 -4.87 -20.18 -11.28
C PRO A 71 -5.30 -19.65 -12.66
N ARG A 72 -6.57 -19.25 -12.73
CA ARG A 72 -7.25 -18.69 -13.91
C ARG A 72 -7.94 -17.37 -13.62
N ILE A 73 -8.37 -17.17 -12.37
CA ILE A 73 -9.08 -15.97 -11.92
C ILE A 73 -8.23 -15.29 -10.87
N PHE A 74 -8.07 -13.97 -11.01
CA PHE A 74 -7.25 -13.15 -10.13
C PHE A 74 -8.06 -11.94 -9.67
N ILE A 75 -7.81 -11.52 -8.42
CA ILE A 75 -8.34 -10.29 -7.84
C ILE A 75 -7.18 -9.41 -7.38
N ALA A 76 -7.35 -8.08 -7.47
CA ALA A 76 -6.33 -7.10 -7.15
C ALA A 76 -6.95 -5.86 -6.49
N GLY A 77 -6.17 -5.16 -5.66
CA GLY A 77 -6.59 -3.95 -4.96
C GLY A 77 -7.74 -4.16 -3.98
N ASP A 78 -8.67 -3.20 -3.92
CA ASP A 78 -9.80 -3.21 -2.98
C ASP A 78 -10.69 -4.47 -3.03
N ALA A 79 -10.64 -5.22 -4.14
CA ALA A 79 -11.33 -6.51 -4.26
C ALA A 79 -10.72 -7.60 -3.34
N CYS A 80 -9.44 -7.51 -2.99
CA CYS A 80 -8.74 -8.49 -2.16
C CYS A 80 -8.25 -7.94 -0.82
N HIS A 81 -8.01 -6.64 -0.70
CA HIS A 81 -7.68 -6.01 0.58
C HIS A 81 -8.26 -4.61 0.70
N THR A 82 -8.83 -4.31 1.86
CA THR A 82 -9.25 -2.94 2.23
C THR A 82 -8.60 -2.59 3.56
N HIS A 83 -8.22 -1.33 3.73
CA HIS A 83 -7.55 -0.83 4.92
C HIS A 83 -7.90 0.65 5.13
N SER A 84 -7.48 1.24 6.25
CA SER A 84 -7.80 2.63 6.53
C SER A 84 -7.19 3.61 5.52
N ALA A 85 -7.83 4.76 5.36
CA ALA A 85 -7.29 5.87 4.59
C ALA A 85 -6.11 6.59 5.29
N LYS A 86 -5.87 6.31 6.59
CA LYS A 86 -4.90 7.05 7.43
C LYS A 86 -3.46 6.86 6.96
N ALA A 87 -3.14 5.74 6.31
CA ALA A 87 -1.81 5.47 5.75
C ALA A 87 -1.65 5.91 4.28
N GLY A 88 -2.73 6.34 3.61
CA GLY A 88 -2.69 6.78 2.20
C GLY A 88 -2.29 5.69 1.20
N GLN A 89 -2.44 4.41 1.55
CA GLN A 89 -1.88 3.28 0.76
C GLN A 89 -2.82 2.67 -0.29
N GLY A 90 -4.13 2.97 -0.26
CA GLY A 90 -5.15 2.13 -0.94
C GLY A 90 -4.87 1.97 -2.43
N MET A 91 -4.81 3.10 -3.13
CA MET A 91 -4.50 3.11 -4.56
C MET A 91 -3.07 2.64 -4.86
N ASN A 92 -2.09 2.98 -4.00
CA ASN A 92 -0.68 2.67 -4.24
C ASN A 92 -0.43 1.15 -4.23
N VAL A 93 -0.97 0.45 -3.24
CA VAL A 93 -0.82 -1.01 -3.11
C VAL A 93 -1.62 -1.72 -4.20
N SER A 94 -2.83 -1.24 -4.49
CA SER A 94 -3.66 -1.75 -5.59
C SER A 94 -2.94 -1.70 -6.95
N MET A 95 -2.29 -0.57 -7.26
CA MET A 95 -1.50 -0.44 -8.49
C MET A 95 -0.29 -1.39 -8.49
N GLN A 96 0.35 -1.62 -7.35
CA GLN A 96 1.46 -2.57 -7.25
C GLN A 96 1.02 -4.03 -7.46
N ASP A 97 -0.21 -4.40 -7.06
CA ASP A 97 -0.76 -5.72 -7.34
C ASP A 97 -0.90 -5.93 -8.85
N ALA A 98 -1.52 -4.97 -9.54
CA ALA A 98 -1.68 -5.02 -10.99
C ALA A 98 -0.32 -5.00 -11.71
N PHE A 99 0.64 -4.19 -11.23
CA PHE A 99 1.99 -4.16 -11.78
C PHE A 99 2.73 -5.49 -11.61
N ASN A 100 2.53 -6.18 -10.48
CA ASN A 100 3.10 -7.50 -10.23
C ASN A 100 2.50 -8.57 -11.16
N LEU A 101 1.17 -8.59 -11.30
CA LEU A 101 0.47 -9.59 -12.11
C LEU A 101 0.67 -9.38 -13.61
N GLY A 102 0.68 -8.12 -14.08
CA GLY A 102 0.64 -7.79 -15.50
C GLY A 102 1.78 -8.38 -16.32
N TRP A 103 3.03 -8.29 -15.85
CA TRP A 103 4.18 -8.84 -16.57
C TRP A 103 4.18 -10.39 -16.56
N LYS A 104 3.68 -11.00 -15.48
CA LYS A 104 3.57 -12.47 -15.36
C LYS A 104 2.55 -13.01 -16.35
N MET A 105 1.40 -12.34 -16.46
CA MET A 105 0.38 -12.68 -17.46
C MET A 105 0.92 -12.55 -18.89
N ALA A 106 1.61 -11.45 -19.22
CA ALA A 106 2.20 -11.27 -20.54
C ALA A 106 3.22 -12.36 -20.88
N ALA A 107 4.11 -12.71 -19.94
CA ALA A 107 5.10 -13.76 -20.15
C ALA A 107 4.48 -15.15 -20.41
N VAL A 108 3.38 -15.48 -19.73
CA VAL A 108 2.67 -16.76 -19.92
C VAL A 108 1.88 -16.77 -21.23
N LEU A 109 1.12 -15.70 -21.52
CA LEU A 109 0.31 -15.60 -22.74
C LEU A 109 1.17 -15.62 -24.02
N GLU A 110 2.39 -15.09 -23.96
CA GLU A 110 3.34 -15.11 -25.07
C GLU A 110 4.20 -16.38 -25.12
N GLY A 111 3.97 -17.35 -24.22
CA GLY A 111 4.73 -18.60 -24.17
C GLY A 111 6.19 -18.46 -23.71
N ARG A 112 6.56 -17.32 -23.10
CA ARG A 112 7.91 -17.06 -22.57
C ARG A 112 8.16 -17.65 -21.18
N SER A 113 7.11 -18.09 -20.49
CA SER A 113 7.20 -18.66 -19.15
C SER A 113 6.10 -19.69 -18.91
N PRO A 114 6.33 -20.68 -18.04
CA PRO A 114 5.29 -21.64 -17.67
C PRO A 114 4.20 -20.93 -16.89
N SER A 115 2.98 -21.44 -17.00
CA SER A 115 1.81 -20.87 -16.33
C SER A 115 1.84 -20.98 -14.81
N SER A 116 2.65 -21.88 -14.25
CA SER A 116 2.97 -21.94 -12.82
C SER A 116 3.56 -20.62 -12.28
N LEU A 117 4.11 -19.76 -13.16
CA LEU A 117 4.53 -18.41 -12.81
C LEU A 117 3.39 -17.60 -12.17
N LEU A 118 2.14 -17.79 -12.62
CA LEU A 118 1.00 -17.00 -12.14
C LEU A 118 0.67 -17.26 -10.66
N ALA A 119 0.95 -18.47 -10.14
CA ALA A 119 0.76 -18.79 -8.73
C ALA A 119 1.64 -17.93 -7.80
N SER A 120 2.75 -17.40 -8.31
CA SER A 120 3.61 -16.49 -7.54
C SER A 120 2.91 -15.16 -7.20
N TYR A 121 1.88 -14.74 -7.95
CA TYR A 121 1.18 -13.49 -7.68
C TYR A 121 0.52 -13.49 -6.29
N SER A 122 -0.34 -14.48 -5.99
CA SER A 122 -0.96 -14.55 -4.67
C SER A 122 0.06 -14.84 -3.58
N GLN A 123 1.09 -15.64 -3.84
CA GLN A 123 2.16 -15.95 -2.87
C GLN A 123 3.00 -14.71 -2.50
N GLU A 124 3.18 -13.78 -3.44
CA GLU A 124 3.93 -12.54 -3.22
C GLU A 124 3.07 -11.42 -2.64
N ARG A 125 1.85 -11.22 -3.14
CA ARG A 125 1.04 -10.03 -2.85
C ARG A 125 0.12 -10.19 -1.64
N GLN A 126 -0.41 -11.39 -1.39
CA GLN A 126 -1.29 -11.60 -0.23
C GLN A 126 -0.54 -11.36 1.10
N PRO A 127 0.69 -11.87 1.32
CA PRO A 127 1.42 -11.58 2.56
C PRO A 127 1.77 -10.11 2.74
N VAL A 128 2.04 -9.39 1.64
CA VAL A 128 2.33 -7.95 1.68
C VAL A 128 1.09 -7.16 2.11
N ALA A 129 -0.10 -7.53 1.61
CA ALA A 129 -1.36 -6.95 2.05
C ALA A 129 -1.71 -7.34 3.51
N GLN A 130 -1.32 -8.53 3.97
CA GLN A 130 -1.46 -8.91 5.38
C GLN A 130 -0.59 -8.04 6.29
N GLU A 131 0.67 -7.82 5.91
CA GLU A 131 1.60 -6.92 6.61
C GLU A 131 1.07 -5.48 6.62
N LEU A 132 0.47 -5.02 5.52
CA LEU A 132 -0.21 -3.73 5.40
C LEU A 132 -1.33 -3.56 6.42
N ILE A 133 -2.20 -4.55 6.51
CA ILE A 133 -3.33 -4.48 7.43
C ILE A 133 -2.86 -4.53 8.89
N GLY A 134 -1.80 -5.30 9.18
CA GLY A 134 -1.16 -5.30 10.49
C GLY A 134 -0.62 -3.92 10.87
N PHE A 135 0.16 -3.31 9.97
CA PHE A 135 0.68 -1.95 10.13
C PHE A 135 -0.45 -0.92 10.28
N ASP A 136 -1.48 -0.99 9.43
CA ASP A 136 -2.60 -0.05 9.43
C ASP A 136 -3.44 -0.13 10.71
N LYS A 137 -3.56 -1.30 11.34
CA LYS A 137 -4.19 -1.48 12.67
C LYS A 137 -3.47 -0.68 13.74
N GLU A 138 -2.16 -0.89 13.85
CA GLU A 138 -1.33 -0.19 14.83
C GLU A 138 -1.35 1.31 14.58
N TRP A 139 -1.10 1.73 13.34
CA TRP A 139 -1.09 3.13 12.95
C TRP A 139 -2.42 3.84 13.20
N SER A 140 -3.54 3.19 12.84
CA SER A 140 -4.87 3.76 13.01
C SER A 140 -5.25 3.96 14.49
N ALA A 141 -4.83 3.04 15.36
CA ALA A 141 -5.02 3.13 16.80
C ALA A 141 -4.19 4.28 17.39
N MET A 142 -2.92 4.42 16.99
CA MET A 142 -2.06 5.50 17.49
C MET A 142 -2.52 6.89 17.07
N ILE A 143 -2.93 7.08 15.81
CA ILE A 143 -3.40 8.38 15.30
C ILE A 143 -4.79 8.75 15.84
N GLY A 144 -5.64 7.77 16.17
CA GLY A 144 -6.94 8.02 16.80
C GLY A 144 -6.86 8.31 18.30
N ALA A 145 -5.76 7.95 18.96
CA ALA A 145 -5.60 8.13 20.39
C ALA A 145 -5.33 9.60 20.76
N ARG A 146 -5.80 10.01 21.93
CA ARG A 146 -5.44 11.31 22.50
C ARG A 146 -3.95 11.33 22.87
N PRO A 147 -3.25 12.46 22.71
CA PRO A 147 -1.91 12.61 23.26
C PRO A 147 -1.91 12.40 24.78
N LYS A 148 -0.86 11.79 25.29
CA LYS A 148 -0.67 11.64 26.74
C LYS A 148 -0.52 13.01 27.39
N ASP A 149 -1.33 13.28 28.41
CA ASP A 149 -1.29 14.52 29.18
C ASP A 149 -0.28 14.38 30.34
N PRO A 150 0.81 15.17 30.37
CA PRO A 150 1.76 15.15 31.48
C PRO A 150 1.14 15.51 32.83
N LEU A 151 0.05 16.30 32.82
CA LEU A 151 -0.67 16.73 34.01
C LEU A 151 -1.75 15.73 34.45
N ASN A 152 -2.11 14.78 33.59
CA ASN A 152 -3.06 13.70 33.91
C ASN A 152 -2.63 12.35 33.31
N PRO A 153 -1.58 11.70 33.86
CA PRO A 153 -1.05 10.46 33.31
C PRO A 153 -2.02 9.26 33.38
N ALA A 154 -2.99 9.31 34.30
CA ALA A 154 -3.98 8.26 34.49
C ALA A 154 -5.05 8.23 33.38
N ALA A 155 -5.19 9.31 32.59
CA ALA A 155 -6.10 9.37 31.46
C ALA A 155 -5.62 8.58 30.22
N GLY A 156 -4.41 8.02 30.27
CA GLY A 156 -3.81 7.28 29.15
C GLY A 156 -3.39 8.20 28.00
N GLY A 157 -3.41 7.66 26.79
CA GLY A 157 -3.00 8.37 25.57
C GLY A 157 -1.61 7.94 25.07
N VAL A 158 -1.27 8.40 23.85
CA VAL A 158 -0.02 8.06 23.17
C VAL A 158 1.06 9.08 23.48
N ASP A 159 2.27 8.62 23.79
CA ASP A 159 3.43 9.48 23.99
C ASP A 159 3.83 10.14 22.65
N PRO A 160 3.98 11.47 22.57
CA PRO A 160 4.37 12.14 21.33
C PRO A 160 5.70 11.64 20.73
N THR A 161 6.63 11.23 21.59
CA THR A 161 7.94 10.70 21.17
C THR A 161 7.80 9.31 20.54
N GLU A 162 6.92 8.48 21.12
CA GLU A 162 6.60 7.16 20.58
C GLU A 162 5.89 7.28 19.23
N LEU A 163 4.92 8.20 19.12
CA LEU A 163 4.25 8.50 17.87
C LEU A 163 5.24 8.98 16.79
N GLN A 164 6.17 9.86 17.15
CA GLN A 164 7.21 10.33 16.24
C GLN A 164 8.12 9.18 15.78
N ALA A 165 8.59 8.35 16.70
CA ALA A 165 9.45 7.22 16.37
C ALA A 165 8.75 6.25 15.41
N TYR A 166 7.47 5.93 15.68
CA TYR A 166 6.67 5.10 14.80
C TYR A 166 6.46 5.74 13.43
N PHE A 167 6.17 7.05 13.37
CA PHE A 167 6.01 7.78 12.10
C PHE A 167 7.28 7.71 11.24
N VAL A 168 8.46 7.86 11.85
CA VAL A 168 9.74 7.74 11.14
C VAL A 168 9.95 6.31 10.62
N GLN A 169 9.68 5.30 11.44
CA GLN A 169 9.78 3.90 11.04
C GLN A 169 8.80 3.54 9.91
N ALA A 170 7.56 4.04 10.01
CA ALA A 170 6.50 3.92 9.03
C ALA A 170 6.83 4.56 7.68
N GLY A 171 7.75 5.54 7.64
CA GLY A 171 8.05 6.30 6.42
C GLY A 171 8.45 5.45 5.21
N LYS A 172 9.22 4.37 5.42
CA LYS A 172 9.57 3.43 4.33
C LYS A 172 8.35 2.65 3.83
N TYR A 173 7.45 2.35 4.75
CA TYR A 173 6.25 1.60 4.48
C TYR A 173 5.25 2.44 3.68
N THR A 174 4.98 3.67 4.14
CA THR A 174 4.08 4.61 3.45
C THR A 174 4.63 5.10 2.12
N ALA A 175 5.95 5.16 1.96
CA ALA A 175 6.59 5.43 0.67
C ALA A 175 6.47 4.26 -0.34
N GLY A 176 5.89 3.12 0.06
CA GLY A 176 5.70 1.96 -0.83
C GLY A 176 7.01 1.27 -1.22
N VAL A 177 8.09 1.52 -0.49
CA VAL A 177 9.42 0.95 -0.76
C VAL A 177 9.77 -0.18 0.18
N ALA A 178 9.05 -0.37 1.30
CA ALA A 178 9.36 -1.39 2.30
C ALA A 178 9.03 -2.84 1.89
N THR A 179 8.35 -3.06 0.76
CA THR A 179 7.92 -4.38 0.33
C THR A 179 9.10 -5.33 0.14
N ARG A 180 9.01 -6.48 0.82
CA ARG A 180 9.96 -7.58 0.73
C ARG A 180 9.24 -8.86 0.39
N TYR A 181 9.55 -9.44 -0.76
CA TYR A 181 9.08 -10.78 -1.07
C TYR A 181 9.88 -11.84 -0.31
N ARG A 182 9.18 -12.90 0.10
CA ARG A 182 9.82 -14.08 0.72
C ARG A 182 10.67 -14.81 -0.33
N PRO A 183 11.67 -15.62 0.08
CA PRO A 183 12.43 -16.42 -0.87
C PRO A 183 11.54 -17.33 -1.72
N SER A 184 11.79 -17.35 -3.02
CA SER A 184 11.04 -18.11 -4.03
C SER A 184 11.92 -18.31 -5.28
N PRO A 185 11.48 -19.08 -6.30
CA PRO A 185 12.20 -19.16 -7.57
C PRO A 185 12.46 -17.81 -8.26
N LEU A 186 11.65 -16.78 -7.98
CA LEU A 186 11.83 -15.42 -8.52
C LEU A 186 12.66 -14.51 -7.60
N THR A 187 12.87 -14.92 -6.35
CA THR A 187 13.44 -14.10 -5.28
C THR A 187 14.47 -14.92 -4.50
N TRP A 188 15.74 -14.82 -4.88
CA TRP A 188 16.82 -15.44 -4.11
C TRP A 188 17.41 -14.44 -3.10
N THR A 189 18.42 -14.82 -2.33
CA THR A 189 19.21 -13.90 -1.48
C THR A 189 20.65 -13.86 -1.98
N ALA A 190 21.12 -12.72 -2.49
CA ALA A 190 22.54 -12.48 -2.78
C ALA A 190 23.09 -11.27 -2.00
N PRO A 191 24.19 -11.40 -1.25
CA PRO A 191 24.91 -10.25 -0.70
C PRO A 191 25.60 -9.44 -1.81
N PRO A 192 25.86 -8.13 -1.65
CA PRO A 192 25.57 -7.27 -0.50
C PRO A 192 24.25 -6.50 -0.61
N LEU A 193 23.54 -6.60 -1.74
CA LEU A 193 22.28 -5.89 -1.97
C LEU A 193 21.12 -6.89 -1.88
N PRO A 194 20.17 -6.68 -0.97
CA PRO A 194 18.99 -7.52 -0.90
C PRO A 194 18.17 -7.41 -2.19
N ASN A 195 18.24 -8.43 -3.04
CA ASN A 195 17.59 -8.57 -4.35
C ASN A 195 16.07 -8.86 -4.28
N TRP A 196 15.49 -8.72 -3.09
CA TRP A 196 14.06 -8.86 -2.80
C TRP A 196 13.35 -7.50 -2.60
N TRP A 197 14.09 -6.38 -2.68
CA TRP A 197 13.51 -5.04 -2.78
C TRP A 197 13.32 -4.65 -4.24
N ARG A 198 12.47 -3.64 -4.46
CA ARG A 198 12.52 -2.85 -5.69
C ARG A 198 13.95 -2.33 -5.92
N ALA A 199 14.41 -2.42 -7.17
CA ALA A 199 15.72 -1.88 -7.54
C ALA A 199 15.75 -0.37 -7.31
N TRP A 200 16.71 0.08 -6.49
CA TRP A 200 16.93 1.50 -6.23
C TRP A 200 17.68 2.13 -7.40
N CYS A 201 17.09 3.16 -8.00
CA CYS A 201 17.78 3.94 -9.01
C CYS A 201 19.00 4.63 -8.38
N ALA A 202 20.15 4.55 -9.06
CA ALA A 202 21.37 5.27 -8.70
C ALA A 202 21.90 5.98 -9.94
N THR A 203 22.52 7.13 -9.74
CA THR A 203 23.18 7.85 -10.83
C THR A 203 24.37 7.04 -11.34
N VAL A 204 24.36 6.71 -12.62
CA VAL A 204 25.46 6.01 -13.29
C VAL A 204 26.02 6.87 -14.41
N TRP A 205 27.34 6.87 -14.56
CA TRP A 205 28.04 7.57 -15.63
C TRP A 205 28.44 6.55 -16.71
N TRP A 206 27.86 6.68 -17.89
CA TRP A 206 28.23 5.84 -19.02
C TRP A 206 29.47 6.40 -19.72
N ARG A 207 30.65 5.81 -19.50
CA ARG A 207 31.87 6.12 -20.26
C ARG A 207 31.85 5.37 -21.58
N GLY A 208 31.22 5.96 -22.60
CA GLY A 208 31.34 5.48 -23.97
C GLY A 208 32.68 5.88 -24.59
N SER A 209 33.49 4.92 -25.03
CA SER A 209 34.43 5.18 -26.12
C SER A 209 33.63 5.13 -27.43
N ALA A 210 33.50 6.27 -28.09
CA ALA A 210 32.90 6.33 -29.42
C ALA A 210 33.89 5.73 -30.44
N THR A 211 33.92 4.40 -30.61
CA THR A 211 34.49 3.80 -31.82
C THR A 211 33.44 3.84 -32.91
N CYS A 212 33.47 4.92 -33.70
CA CYS A 212 32.77 5.02 -34.96
C CYS A 212 33.32 3.94 -35.91
N ARG A 213 32.59 2.83 -36.09
CA ARG A 213 32.87 1.86 -37.14
C ARG A 213 32.30 2.42 -38.45
N THR A 214 33.11 3.18 -39.18
CA THR A 214 32.86 3.43 -40.61
C THR A 214 33.19 2.16 -41.38
N SER A 215 32.17 1.42 -41.81
CA SER A 215 32.31 0.35 -42.80
C SER A 215 32.58 0.96 -44.18
N ALA A 216 33.85 1.23 -44.49
CA ALA A 216 34.27 1.48 -45.86
C ALA A 216 34.40 0.14 -46.59
N ALA A 217 33.36 -0.25 -47.32
CA ALA A 217 33.44 -1.30 -48.32
C ALA A 217 34.40 -0.85 -49.44
N ARG A 218 35.65 -1.34 -49.41
CA ARG A 218 36.53 -1.29 -50.58
C ARG A 218 36.41 -2.63 -51.31
N ARG A 219 35.87 -2.58 -52.53
CA ARG A 219 36.06 -3.63 -53.53
C ARG A 219 37.53 -3.57 -53.96
N CYS A 220 38.22 -4.72 -53.92
CA CYS A 220 39.51 -4.91 -54.59
C CYS A 220 39.28 -5.21 -56.08
N PRO A 221 40.25 -4.87 -56.95
CA PRO A 221 40.13 -4.93 -58.41
C PRO A 221 40.03 -6.35 -58.98
#